data_AF-A0A535RMU4-F1
#
_entry.id   AF-A0A535RMU4-F1
#
_cell.length_a   1.000
_cell.length_b   1.000
_cell.length_c   1.000
_cell.angle_alpha   90.00
_cell.angle_beta   90.00
_cell.angle_gamma   90.00
#
_symmetry.space_group_name_H-M   'P 1'
#
loop_
_entity.id
_entity.type
_entity.pdbx_description
1 polymer ?
#
loop_
_entity_poly.entity_id
_entity_poly.type
_entity_poly.pdbx_seq_one_letter_code
_entity_poly.pdbx_strand_id
1 'polypeptide(L)'
;MNTSTHSASAHDRPWMDTALSPDERATLLLTQMTLEEKVDMLSEKSGAGLPPSRLGIPPLTFADGPAGVRIDRGRRDVNEGKATAPPAPIALA
;
A
#
# COMPACT_ATOMS: atom_id res chain seq x y z
N MET A 1 -21.63 26.76 9.63
CA MET A 1 -21.67 25.33 9.98
C MET A 1 -20.24 24.83 9.92
N ASN A 2 -19.58 24.67 11.08
CA ASN A 2 -18.17 24.28 11.17
C ASN A 2 -18.07 22.74 11.11
N THR A 3 -17.36 22.20 10.13
CA THR A 3 -16.91 20.80 10.15
C THR A 3 -15.46 20.76 10.61
N SER A 4 -15.27 20.51 11.90
CA SER A 4 -13.95 20.25 12.50
C SER A 4 -13.41 18.91 11.99
N THR A 5 -12.35 18.96 11.19
CA THR A 5 -11.51 17.81 10.85
C THR A 5 -10.83 17.29 12.12
N HIS A 6 -11.22 16.08 12.57
CA HIS A 6 -10.53 15.41 13.66
C HIS A 6 -9.20 14.87 13.13
N SER A 7 -8.08 15.49 13.54
CA SER A 7 -6.75 14.92 13.36
C SER A 7 -6.60 13.74 14.33
N ALA A 8 -6.66 12.51 13.81
CA ALA A 8 -6.39 11.32 14.61
C ALA A 8 -4.93 11.36 15.06
N SER A 9 -4.71 11.36 16.37
CA SER A 9 -3.38 11.44 16.96
C SER A 9 -2.66 10.09 16.84
N ALA A 10 -1.33 10.07 16.94
CA ALA A 10 -0.56 8.81 16.95
C ALA A 10 -1.02 7.84 18.06
N HIS A 11 -1.66 8.36 19.12
CA HIS A 11 -2.28 7.54 20.17
C HIS A 11 -3.46 6.70 19.67
N ASP A 12 -4.23 7.20 18.71
CA ASP A 12 -5.37 6.47 18.15
C ASP A 12 -4.93 5.41 17.11
N ARG A 13 -3.67 5.50 16.67
CA ARG A 13 -3.06 4.63 15.66
C ARG A 13 -1.61 4.32 16.03
N PRO A 14 -1.36 3.47 17.03
CA PRO A 14 0.00 3.20 17.53
C PRO A 14 0.95 2.65 16.45
N TRP A 15 0.44 2.04 15.38
CA TRP A 15 1.22 1.61 14.22
C TRP A 15 1.76 2.76 13.34
N MET A 16 1.34 4.01 13.60
CA MET A 16 1.82 5.21 12.90
C MET A 16 2.99 5.90 13.62
N ASP A 17 3.41 5.40 14.79
CA ASP A 17 4.59 5.92 15.49
C ASP A 17 5.87 5.60 14.70
N THR A 18 6.54 6.63 14.21
CA THR A 18 7.77 6.50 13.40
C THR A 18 9.02 6.26 14.23
N ALA A 19 8.94 6.33 15.57
CA ALA A 19 10.05 5.97 16.46
C ALA A 19 10.21 4.44 16.61
N LEU A 20 9.15 3.68 16.36
CA LEU A 20 9.14 2.21 16.36
C LEU A 20 9.69 1.65 15.05
N SER A 21 10.26 0.44 15.10
CA SER A 21 10.67 -0.29 13.91
C SER A 21 9.48 -0.65 13.01
N PRO A 22 9.69 -0.89 11.71
CA PRO A 22 8.64 -1.35 10.81
C PRO A 22 7.92 -2.61 11.32
N ASP A 23 8.64 -3.56 11.92
CA ASP A 23 8.08 -4.82 12.42
C ASP A 23 7.20 -4.61 13.67
N GLU A 24 7.62 -3.73 14.58
CA GLU A 24 6.79 -3.36 15.75
C GLU A 24 5.50 -2.68 15.30
N ARG A 25 5.59 -1.77 14.32
CA ARG A 25 4.42 -1.08 13.75
C ARG A 25 3.48 -2.04 13.03
N ALA A 26 4.03 -2.99 12.26
CA ALA A 26 3.25 -4.02 11.59
C ALA A 26 2.53 -4.92 12.61
N THR A 27 3.23 -5.32 13.68
CA THR A 27 2.66 -6.10 14.78
C THR A 27 1.49 -5.36 15.42
N LEU A 28 1.67 -4.09 15.78
CA LEU A 28 0.60 -3.25 16.34
C LEU A 28 -0.60 -3.15 15.41
N LEU A 29 -0.38 -2.96 14.10
CA LEU A 29 -1.47 -2.92 13.11
C LEU A 29 -2.21 -4.26 13.05
N LEU A 30 -1.49 -5.39 13.02
CA LEU A 30 -2.08 -6.74 12.97
C LEU A 30 -2.91 -7.07 14.22
N THR A 31 -2.59 -6.49 15.39
CA THR A 31 -3.42 -6.66 16.60
C THR A 31 -4.80 -5.99 16.48
N GLN A 32 -4.92 -4.97 15.63
CA GLN A 32 -6.17 -4.24 15.43
C GLN A 32 -7.06 -4.86 14.34
N MET A 33 -6.53 -5.82 13.57
CA MET A 33 -7.24 -6.48 12.48
C MET A 33 -8.05 -7.69 12.97
N THR A 34 -9.24 -7.90 12.37
CA THR A 34 -9.98 -9.16 12.53
C THR A 34 -9.30 -10.30 11.78
N LEU A 35 -9.73 -11.55 12.00
CA LEU A 35 -9.22 -12.69 11.26
C LEU A 35 -9.55 -12.57 9.77
N GLU A 36 -10.76 -12.13 9.45
CA GLU A 36 -11.25 -11.92 8.09
C GLU A 36 -10.39 -10.87 7.38
N GLU A 37 -10.12 -9.72 8.02
CA GLU A 37 -9.23 -8.69 7.47
C GLU A 37 -7.82 -9.23 7.18
N LYS A 38 -7.30 -10.14 8.01
CA LYS A 38 -6.00 -10.81 7.77
C LYS A 38 -6.06 -11.79 6.60
N VAL A 39 -7.13 -12.57 6.49
CA VAL A 39 -7.32 -13.53 5.39
C VAL A 39 -7.52 -12.80 4.06
N ASP A 40 -8.25 -11.68 4.07
CA ASP A 40 -8.50 -10.83 2.91
C ASP A 40 -7.21 -10.18 2.38
N MET A 41 -6.26 -9.85 3.27
CA MET A 41 -4.93 -9.38 2.86
C MET A 41 -4.09 -10.46 2.16
N LEU A 42 -4.28 -11.73 2.51
CA LEU A 42 -3.57 -12.86 1.88
C LEU A 42 -4.25 -13.32 0.58
N SER A 43 -5.50 -12.93 0.37
CA SER A 43 -6.30 -13.38 -0.76
C SER A 43 -6.18 -12.41 -1.94
N GLU A 44 -5.71 -12.92 -3.07
CA GLU A 44 -5.55 -12.14 -4.29
C GLU A 44 -6.86 -12.10 -5.09
N LYS A 45 -7.92 -11.54 -4.51
CA LYS A 45 -9.14 -11.26 -5.27
C LYS A 45 -8.88 -9.99 -6.08
N SER A 46 -8.40 -10.14 -7.31
CA SER A 46 -8.18 -9.09 -8.34
C SER A 46 -6.77 -8.49 -8.48
N GLY A 47 -5.70 -9.17 -8.04
CA GLY A 47 -4.32 -8.69 -8.19
C GLY A 47 -3.85 -7.67 -7.14
N ALA A 48 -4.63 -7.51 -6.07
CA ALA A 48 -4.27 -6.75 -4.87
C ALA A 48 -4.92 -7.40 -3.64
N GLY A 49 -4.20 -7.49 -2.52
CA GLY A 49 -4.80 -7.85 -1.23
C GLY A 49 -5.80 -6.79 -0.80
N LEU A 50 -6.96 -7.20 -0.28
CA LEU A 50 -7.97 -6.27 0.21
C LEU A 50 -7.52 -5.71 1.57
N PRO A 51 -7.32 -4.39 1.70
CA PRO A 51 -6.85 -3.81 2.95
C PRO A 51 -7.99 -3.69 3.97
N PRO A 52 -7.68 -3.59 5.27
CA PRO A 52 -8.67 -3.25 6.28
C PRO A 52 -9.09 -1.77 6.16
N SER A 53 -10.08 -1.51 5.30
CA SER A 53 -10.61 -0.16 5.03
C SER A 53 -11.10 0.56 6.30
N ARG A 54 -11.61 -0.20 7.28
CA ARG A 54 -11.98 0.26 8.62
C ARG A 54 -10.83 0.94 9.37
N LEU A 55 -9.60 0.46 9.17
CA LEU A 55 -8.39 1.03 9.76
C LEU A 55 -7.80 2.19 8.93
N GLY A 56 -8.45 2.55 7.81
CA GLY A 56 -8.00 3.60 6.90
C GLY A 56 -6.76 3.22 6.09
N ILE A 57 -6.48 1.92 5.93
CA ILE A 57 -5.35 1.42 5.13
C ILE A 57 -5.78 1.37 3.65
N PRO A 58 -5.04 2.01 2.73
CA PRO A 58 -5.36 1.96 1.30
C PRO A 58 -5.02 0.60 0.69
N PRO A 59 -5.59 0.27 -0.49
CA PRO A 59 -5.26 -0.97 -1.19
C PRO A 59 -3.78 -1.07 -1.55
N LEU A 60 -3.22 -2.28 -1.42
CA LEU A 60 -1.85 -2.55 -1.86
C LEU A 60 -1.79 -2.50 -3.40
N THR A 61 -0.79 -1.81 -3.93
CA THR A 61 -0.53 -1.75 -5.37
C THR A 61 0.72 -2.57 -5.68
N PHE A 62 0.58 -3.55 -6.58
CA PHE A 62 1.70 -4.36 -7.06
C PHE A 62 2.05 -3.94 -8.49
N ALA A 63 3.35 -3.83 -8.78
CA ALA A 63 3.85 -3.50 -10.10
C ALA A 63 5.19 -4.19 -10.36
N ASP A 64 5.38 -4.68 -11.58
CA ASP A 64 6.66 -5.22 -12.03
C ASP A 64 7.66 -4.08 -12.24
N GLY A 65 8.94 -4.31 -11.93
CA GLY A 65 9.99 -3.28 -11.99
C GLY A 65 11.38 -3.63 -12.51
N PRO A 66 11.70 -4.85 -13.04
CA PRO A 66 13.10 -5.22 -13.29
C PRO A 66 13.78 -4.36 -14.37
N ALA A 67 13.02 -3.81 -15.31
CA ALA A 67 13.49 -2.89 -16.35
C ALA A 67 12.60 -1.62 -16.39
N GLY A 68 12.44 -0.99 -15.23
CA GLY A 68 11.52 0.14 -15.05
C GLY A 68 10.12 -0.31 -14.61
N VAL A 69 9.36 0.62 -14.04
CA VAL A 69 8.02 0.36 -13.48
C VAL A 69 7.04 0.06 -14.60
N ARG A 70 6.41 -1.12 -14.56
CA ARG A 70 5.35 -1.50 -15.49
C ARG A 70 4.09 -0.71 -15.17
N ILE A 71 3.67 0.13 -16.09
CA ILE A 71 2.39 0.83 -16.07
C ILE A 71 1.55 0.29 -17.22
N ASP A 72 0.30 -0.07 -16.94
CA ASP A 72 -0.66 -0.40 -17.99
C ASP A 72 -0.88 0.82 -18.89
N ARG A 73 -0.64 0.68 -20.20
CA ARG A 73 -0.81 1.78 -21.18
C ARG A 73 -2.27 2.25 -21.26
N GLY A 74 -3.23 1.42 -20.86
CA GLY A 74 -4.65 1.79 -20.75
C GLY A 74 -4.95 2.70 -19.55
N ARG A 75 -4.12 2.69 -18.51
CA ARG A 75 -4.26 3.50 -17.28
C ARG A 75 -3.69 4.91 -17.49
N ARG A 76 -4.42 5.72 -18.24
CA ARG A 76 -4.06 7.14 -18.51
C ARG A 76 -4.09 8.02 -17.27
N ASP A 77 -4.74 7.58 -16.19
CA ASP A 77 -4.77 8.23 -14.88
C ASP A 77 -3.44 8.11 -14.12
N VAL A 78 -2.58 7.15 -14.48
CA VAL A 78 -1.26 6.97 -13.88
C VAL A 78 -0.19 7.37 -14.88
N ASN A 79 0.43 8.54 -14.68
CA ASN A 79 1.54 9.05 -15.50
C ASN A 79 1.29 8.95 -17.02
N GLU A 80 0.04 9.19 -17.47
CA GLU A 80 -0.39 9.08 -18.87
C GLU A 80 -0.14 7.70 -19.52
N GLY A 81 -0.01 6.62 -18.72
CA GLY A 81 0.33 5.28 -19.21
C GLY A 81 1.79 5.15 -19.67
N LYS A 82 2.70 5.99 -19.17
CA LYS A 82 4.12 6.03 -19.57
C LYS A 82 5.04 5.80 -18.38
N ALA A 83 6.17 5.15 -18.62
CA ALA A 83 7.27 5.04 -17.67
C ALA A 83 8.60 5.04 -18.45
N THR A 84 9.70 5.39 -17.80
CA THR A 84 11.04 5.26 -18.38
C THR A 84 11.32 3.78 -18.66
N ALA A 85 11.80 3.47 -19.88
CA ALA A 85 12.20 2.13 -20.30
C ALA A 85 13.73 2.03 -20.36
N PRO A 86 14.42 1.66 -19.26
CA PRO A 86 15.86 1.39 -19.27
C PRO A 86 16.19 0.15 -20.12
N PRO A 87 17.48 -0.07 -20.45
CA PRO A 87 17.94 -1.34 -21.02
C PRO A 87 17.51 -2.54 -20.17
N ALA A 88 17.35 -3.70 -20.81
CA ALA A 88 17.09 -4.94 -20.08
C ALA A 88 18.23 -5.23 -19.07
N PRO A 89 17.97 -5.89 -17.92
CA PRO A 89 18.98 -6.13 -16.88
C PRO A 89 20.27 -6.78 -17.39
N ILE A 90 20.16 -7.69 -18.37
CA ILE A 90 21.32 -8.36 -18.98
C ILE A 90 22.26 -7.41 -19.73
N ALA A 91 21.77 -6.25 -20.16
CA ALA A 91 22.58 -5.22 -20.82
C ALA A 91 23.29 -4.30 -19.81
N LEU A 92 23.02 -4.44 -18.50
CA LEU A 92 23.63 -3.68 -17.41
C LEU A 92 24.63 -4.49 -16.57
N ALA A 93 24.74 -5.80 -16.83
CA ALA A 93 25.53 -6.76 -16.07
C ALA A 93 27.01 -6.79 -16.48
#